data_AF-A0A6I1MSL5-F1
#
_entry.id   AF-A0A6I1MSL5-F1
#
_cell.length_a   1.000
_cell.length_b   1.000
_cell.length_c   1.000
_cell.angle_alpha   90.00
_cell.angle_beta   90.00
_cell.angle_gamma   90.00
#
_symmetry.space_group_name_H-M   'P 1'
#
loop_
_entity.id
_entity.type
_entity.pdbx_description
1 polymer ?
#
loop_
_entity_poly.entity_id
_entity_poly.type
_entity_poly.pdbx_seq_one_letter_code
_entity_poly.pdbx_strand_id
1 'polypeptide(L)'
;MNAIATTIAELRVLIGYLGEKGQANWWGCEFFSATATAFLAPIFNRSLFLAQYQGATAAAAKVHDEAIGVGRIYHLFRLPIGLEQASADALNDATFVQAVQARLANRELALTRLTELAEKAESASPGPVSLGQMSQDIKAELQCAAGFYCAAFTSGIQTFPYVREVE
;
A
#
# COMPACT_ATOMS: atom_id res chain seq x y z
N MET A 1 9.48 -16.98 -4.98
CA MET A 1 8.90 -15.77 -4.36
C MET A 1 7.62 -16.14 -3.63
N ASN A 2 7.40 -15.61 -2.44
CA ASN A 2 6.11 -15.75 -1.76
C ASN A 2 5.11 -14.79 -2.43
N ALA A 3 4.11 -15.34 -3.13
CA ALA A 3 3.17 -14.58 -3.95
C ALA A 3 2.32 -13.58 -3.12
N ILE A 4 2.02 -13.91 -1.86
CA ILE A 4 1.30 -13.02 -0.96
C ILE A 4 2.19 -11.83 -0.59
N ALA A 5 3.45 -12.08 -0.26
CA ALA A 5 4.41 -11.04 0.11
C ALA A 5 4.64 -10.02 -1.02
N THR A 6 4.80 -10.50 -2.26
CA THR A 6 4.91 -9.61 -3.43
C THR A 6 3.63 -8.82 -3.67
N THR A 7 2.46 -9.43 -3.45
CA THR A 7 1.16 -8.72 -3.59
C THR A 7 1.02 -7.61 -2.56
N ILE A 8 1.37 -7.87 -1.29
CA ILE A 8 1.37 -6.86 -0.22
C ILE A 8 2.32 -5.72 -0.56
N ALA A 9 3.55 -6.04 -0.96
CA ALA A 9 4.54 -5.03 -1.31
C ALA A 9 4.09 -4.17 -2.50
N GLU A 10 3.56 -4.79 -3.56
CA GLU A 10 3.05 -4.10 -4.74
C GLU A 10 1.88 -3.18 -4.38
N LEU A 11 0.88 -3.68 -3.63
CA LEU A 11 -0.25 -2.86 -3.17
C LEU A 11 0.20 -1.67 -2.32
N ARG A 12 1.10 -1.88 -1.36
CA ARG A 12 1.65 -0.81 -0.52
C ARG A 12 2.41 0.23 -1.33
N VAL A 13 3.17 -0.17 -2.36
CA VAL A 13 3.84 0.77 -3.24
C VAL A 13 2.83 1.59 -4.06
N LEU A 14 1.87 0.93 -4.71
CA LEU A 14 0.89 1.59 -5.57
C LEU A 14 0.00 2.53 -4.78
N ILE A 15 -0.62 2.03 -3.71
CA ILE A 15 -1.52 2.79 -2.86
C ILE A 15 -0.72 3.87 -2.14
N GLY A 16 0.46 3.52 -1.60
CA GLY A 16 1.43 4.40 -0.94
C GLY A 16 1.87 5.58 -1.80
N TYR A 17 2.11 5.37 -3.10
CA TYR A 17 2.37 6.44 -4.06
C TYR A 17 1.11 7.28 -4.31
N LEU A 18 -0.03 6.64 -4.63
CA LEU A 18 -1.26 7.34 -5.02
C LEU A 18 -1.84 8.24 -3.93
N GLY A 19 -1.54 7.98 -2.65
CA GLY A 19 -1.95 8.83 -1.53
C GLY A 19 -0.92 9.87 -1.08
N GLU A 20 0.27 9.96 -1.69
CA GLU A 20 1.25 11.01 -1.37
C GLU A 20 0.69 12.42 -1.63
N LYS A 21 1.33 13.43 -1.04
CA LYS A 21 0.95 14.85 -1.15
C LYS A 21 0.82 15.34 -2.59
N GLY A 22 1.73 14.92 -3.47
CA GLY A 22 1.69 15.23 -4.90
C GLY A 22 0.66 14.44 -5.71
N GLN A 23 -0.09 13.54 -5.07
CA GLN A 23 -1.11 12.69 -5.69
C GLN A 23 -2.49 13.00 -5.10
N ALA A 24 -3.08 12.10 -4.31
CA ALA A 24 -4.37 12.32 -3.67
C ALA A 24 -4.27 13.07 -2.33
N ASN A 25 -3.05 13.29 -1.81
CA ASN A 25 -2.78 14.00 -0.55
C ASN A 25 -3.51 13.39 0.66
N TRP A 26 -3.44 12.06 0.79
CA TRP A 26 -4.02 11.30 1.89
C TRP A 26 -3.05 11.17 3.07
N TRP A 27 -1.75 11.11 2.79
CA TRP A 27 -0.69 11.25 3.78
C TRP A 27 0.31 12.30 3.30
N GLY A 28 0.74 13.15 4.23
CA GLY A 28 1.58 14.32 3.96
C GLY A 28 3.05 14.00 3.67
N CYS A 29 3.35 12.93 2.94
CA CYS A 29 4.70 12.54 2.52
C CYS A 29 4.82 12.49 0.99
N GLU A 30 6.06 12.37 0.50
CA GLU A 30 6.43 12.36 -0.92
C GLU A 30 7.63 11.43 -1.19
N PHE A 31 7.68 10.25 -0.56
CA PHE A 31 8.82 9.31 -0.63
C PHE A 31 9.11 8.82 -2.04
N PHE A 32 8.11 8.70 -2.90
CA PHE A 32 8.27 8.28 -4.30
C PHE A 32 8.52 9.44 -5.26
N SER A 33 8.66 10.67 -4.76
CA SER A 33 8.99 11.84 -5.60
C SER A 33 10.46 11.87 -6.04
N ALA A 34 10.74 12.65 -7.10
CA ALA A 34 12.10 12.94 -7.53
C ALA A 34 12.92 13.66 -6.43
N THR A 35 12.28 14.56 -5.67
CA THR A 35 12.91 15.28 -4.56
C THR A 35 13.36 14.32 -3.45
N ALA A 36 12.48 13.43 -3.01
CA ALA A 36 12.83 12.42 -2.01
C ALA A 36 13.90 11.46 -2.53
N THR A 37 13.83 11.08 -3.81
CA THR A 37 14.86 10.26 -4.46
C THR A 37 16.24 10.92 -4.37
N ALA A 38 16.35 12.21 -4.74
CA ALA A 38 17.61 12.96 -4.68
C ALA A 38 18.17 13.07 -3.25
N PHE A 39 17.29 13.12 -2.24
CA PHE A 39 17.66 13.17 -0.83
C PHE A 39 18.09 11.80 -0.27
N LEU A 40 17.38 10.73 -0.62
CA LEU A 40 17.59 9.40 -0.05
C LEU A 40 18.70 8.62 -0.75
N ALA A 41 18.91 8.82 -2.05
CA ALA A 41 19.88 8.05 -2.84
C ALA A 41 21.32 8.07 -2.28
N PRO A 42 21.85 9.21 -1.77
CA PRO A 42 23.18 9.25 -1.16
C PRO A 42 23.29 8.42 0.13
N ILE A 43 22.18 8.27 0.88
CA ILE A 43 22.14 7.58 2.18
C ILE A 43 21.88 6.08 1.97
N PHE A 44 20.97 5.75 1.05
CA PHE A 44 20.45 4.40 0.82
C PHE A 44 20.83 3.88 -0.57
N ASN A 45 22.10 3.97 -0.98
CA ASN A 45 22.58 3.56 -2.31
C ASN A 45 21.94 2.24 -2.82
N ARG A 46 22.09 1.16 -2.04
CA ARG A 46 21.63 -0.18 -2.46
C ARG A 46 20.21 -0.53 -2.02
N SER A 47 19.60 0.30 -1.19
CA SER A 47 18.31 0.05 -0.55
C SER A 47 17.33 1.20 -0.71
N LEU A 48 17.55 2.07 -1.71
CA LEU A 48 16.77 3.27 -1.94
C LEU A 48 15.27 2.97 -2.01
N PHE A 49 14.89 2.02 -2.86
CA PHE A 49 13.48 1.68 -3.05
C PHE A 49 12.85 1.07 -1.79
N LEU A 50 13.61 0.26 -1.05
CA LEU A 50 13.19 -0.26 0.25
C LEU A 50 12.97 0.88 1.27
N ALA A 51 13.86 1.88 1.30
CA ALA A 51 13.71 3.05 2.16
C ALA A 51 12.48 3.90 1.79
N GLN A 52 12.23 4.10 0.48
CA GLN A 52 11.02 4.78 0.00
C GLN A 52 9.75 4.02 0.40
N TYR A 53 9.74 2.70 0.16
CA TYR A 53 8.66 1.81 0.57
C TYR A 53 8.38 1.88 2.07
N GLN A 54 9.41 1.80 2.91
CA GLN A 54 9.27 1.86 4.36
C GLN A 54 8.75 3.23 4.82
N GLY A 55 9.26 4.31 4.23
CA GLY A 55 8.80 5.66 4.52
C GLY A 55 7.33 5.88 4.16
N ALA A 56 6.93 5.51 2.95
CA ALA A 56 5.54 5.61 2.49
C ALA A 56 4.61 4.72 3.33
N THR A 57 5.03 3.49 3.62
CA THR A 57 4.29 2.56 4.48
C THR A 57 4.08 3.12 5.89
N ALA A 58 5.13 3.69 6.51
CA ALA A 58 5.03 4.28 7.83
C ALA A 58 4.13 5.53 7.87
N ALA A 59 4.20 6.37 6.84
CA ALA A 59 3.36 7.55 6.73
C ALA A 59 1.88 7.17 6.55
N ALA A 60 1.60 6.21 5.65
CA ALA A 60 0.25 5.69 5.46
C ALA A 60 -0.25 5.00 6.73
N ALA A 61 0.55 4.15 7.37
CA ALA A 61 0.19 3.46 8.60
C ALA A 61 -0.25 4.44 9.69
N LYS A 62 0.49 5.53 9.90
CA LYS A 62 0.14 6.56 10.87
C LYS A 62 -1.27 7.12 10.65
N VAL A 63 -1.61 7.48 9.41
CA VAL A 63 -2.94 8.02 9.07
C VAL A 63 -4.04 6.97 9.27
N HIS A 64 -3.75 5.71 8.93
CA HIS A 64 -4.69 4.60 9.14
C HIS A 64 -4.93 4.33 10.62
N ASP A 65 -3.87 4.30 11.43
CA ASP A 65 -3.94 4.10 12.87
C ASP A 65 -4.75 5.20 13.56
N GLU A 66 -4.60 6.46 13.13
CA GLU A 66 -5.37 7.59 13.64
C GLU A 66 -6.86 7.49 13.29
N ALA A 67 -7.21 6.94 12.12
CA ALA A 67 -8.58 6.81 11.67
C ALA A 67 -9.31 5.55 12.18
N ILE A 68 -8.60 4.42 12.27
CA ILE A 68 -9.17 3.10 12.58
C ILE A 68 -8.94 2.72 14.05
N GLY A 69 -7.79 3.12 14.62
CA GLY A 69 -7.26 2.60 15.88
C GLY A 69 -6.29 1.44 15.69
N VAL A 70 -5.62 1.05 16.78
CA VAL A 70 -4.63 -0.04 16.85
C VAL A 70 -5.10 -1.17 17.77
N GLY A 71 -4.57 -2.38 17.59
CA GLY A 71 -4.88 -3.55 18.44
C GLY A 71 -5.24 -4.77 17.61
N ARG A 72 -6.43 -5.34 17.84
CA ARG A 72 -6.99 -6.50 17.12
C ARG A 72 -7.53 -6.14 15.72
N ILE A 73 -6.84 -5.24 15.03
CA ILE A 73 -7.22 -4.72 13.72
C ILE A 73 -5.97 -4.71 12.84
N TYR A 74 -6.13 -5.20 11.61
CA TYR A 74 -5.11 -5.16 10.58
C TYR A 74 -5.61 -4.35 9.38
N HIS A 75 -4.71 -3.57 8.79
CA HIS A 75 -4.93 -2.88 7.52
C HIS A 75 -3.69 -3.06 6.65
N LEU A 76 -3.77 -2.71 5.37
CA LEU A 76 -2.68 -2.97 4.41
C LEU A 76 -1.30 -2.51 4.92
N PHE A 77 -1.24 -1.36 5.59
CA PHE A 77 0.00 -0.77 6.13
C PHE A 77 0.37 -1.20 7.57
N ARG A 78 -0.40 -2.11 8.19
CA ARG A 78 -0.13 -2.74 9.49
C ARG A 78 -0.72 -4.15 9.52
N LEU A 79 0.11 -5.11 9.19
CA LEU A 79 -0.18 -6.54 9.11
C LEU A 79 0.57 -7.30 10.23
N PRO A 80 0.27 -8.59 10.45
CA PRO A 80 1.08 -9.46 11.30
C PRO A 80 2.56 -9.45 10.91
N ILE A 81 3.45 -9.51 11.91
CA ILE A 81 4.90 -9.34 11.73
C ILE A 81 5.53 -10.25 10.67
N GLY A 82 5.04 -11.48 10.51
CA GLY A 82 5.53 -12.41 9.50
C GLY A 82 5.27 -11.92 8.07
N LEU A 83 4.13 -11.24 7.84
CA LEU A 83 3.78 -10.66 6.55
C LEU A 83 4.51 -9.34 6.31
N GLU A 84 4.72 -8.55 7.37
CA GLU A 84 5.54 -7.34 7.33
C GLU A 84 6.95 -7.66 6.84
N GLN A 85 7.62 -8.62 7.49
CA GLN A 85 8.96 -9.07 7.13
C GLN A 85 9.00 -9.64 5.72
N ALA A 86 8.09 -10.56 5.39
CA ALA A 86 8.06 -11.18 4.06
C ALA A 86 7.84 -10.15 2.93
N SER A 87 6.97 -9.16 3.14
CA SER A 87 6.71 -8.10 2.15
C SER A 87 7.91 -7.17 1.95
N ALA A 88 8.64 -6.83 3.01
CA ALA A 88 9.89 -6.07 2.90
C ALA A 88 10.97 -6.89 2.17
N ASP A 89 11.09 -8.18 2.48
CA ASP A 89 12.06 -9.08 1.85
C ASP A 89 11.80 -9.26 0.34
N ALA A 90 10.54 -9.14 -0.10
CA ALA A 90 10.19 -9.18 -1.52
C ALA A 90 10.89 -8.06 -2.33
N LEU A 91 11.24 -6.93 -1.70
CA LEU A 91 11.96 -5.83 -2.35
C LEU A 91 13.45 -6.09 -2.55
N ASN A 92 13.97 -7.24 -2.11
CA ASN A 92 15.32 -7.68 -2.47
C ASN A 92 15.38 -8.27 -3.88
N ASP A 93 14.23 -8.59 -4.50
CA ASP A 93 14.18 -9.05 -5.89
C ASP A 93 14.19 -7.87 -6.86
N ALA A 94 15.30 -7.69 -7.57
CA ALA A 94 15.48 -6.60 -8.54
C ALA A 94 14.49 -6.64 -9.70
N THR A 95 14.05 -7.83 -10.14
CA THR A 95 13.08 -7.98 -11.24
C THR A 95 11.71 -7.49 -10.79
N PHE A 96 11.30 -7.87 -9.58
CA PHE A 96 10.06 -7.38 -8.99
C PHE A 96 10.10 -5.87 -8.77
N VAL A 97 11.18 -5.35 -8.19
CA VAL A 97 11.37 -3.91 -7.95
C VAL A 97 11.26 -3.11 -9.25
N GLN A 98 11.96 -3.54 -10.31
CA GLN A 98 11.89 -2.88 -11.62
C GLN A 98 10.47 -2.89 -12.20
N ALA A 99 9.77 -4.02 -12.09
CA ALA A 99 8.40 -4.15 -12.57
C ALA A 99 7.43 -3.20 -11.85
N VAL A 100 7.55 -3.07 -10.53
CA VAL A 100 6.71 -2.16 -9.73
C VAL A 100 7.08 -0.71 -9.97
N GLN A 101 8.38 -0.36 -10.04
CA GLN A 101 8.83 1.00 -10.34
C GLN A 101 8.30 1.53 -11.68
N ALA A 102 8.21 0.67 -12.70
CA ALA A 102 7.62 1.04 -13.99
C ALA A 102 6.16 1.52 -13.87
N ARG A 103 5.43 1.08 -12.84
CA ARG A 103 4.05 1.50 -12.58
C ARG A 103 3.95 2.87 -11.91
N LEU A 104 5.03 3.36 -11.30
CA LEU A 104 5.09 4.66 -10.63
C LEU A 104 5.48 5.81 -11.56
N ALA A 105 5.67 5.55 -12.86
CA ALA A 105 6.04 6.59 -13.82
C ALA A 105 4.99 7.71 -13.92
N ASN A 106 3.71 7.39 -13.70
CA ASN A 106 2.64 8.37 -13.54
C ASN A 106 1.44 7.77 -12.78
N ARG A 107 0.51 8.64 -12.40
CA ARG A 107 -0.73 8.29 -11.68
C ARG A 107 -1.59 7.26 -12.41
N GLU A 108 -1.73 7.38 -13.72
CA GLU A 108 -2.62 6.53 -14.53
C GLU A 108 -2.12 5.07 -14.57
N LEU A 109 -0.81 4.87 -14.72
CA LEU A 109 -0.21 3.52 -14.69
C LEU A 109 -0.34 2.85 -13.33
N ALA A 110 -0.15 3.62 -12.24
CA ALA A 110 -0.34 3.11 -10.90
C ALA A 110 -1.80 2.71 -10.64
N LEU A 111 -2.75 3.56 -11.05
CA LEU A 111 -4.18 3.29 -10.89
C LEU A 111 -4.64 2.10 -11.75
N THR A 112 -4.14 2.00 -12.98
CA THR A 112 -4.42 0.86 -13.88
C THR A 112 -3.96 -0.44 -13.23
N ARG A 113 -2.73 -0.48 -12.71
CA ARG A 113 -2.20 -1.66 -12.04
C ARG A 113 -2.98 -2.00 -10.77
N LEU A 114 -3.35 -1.00 -9.98
CA LEU A 114 -4.20 -1.20 -8.80
C LEU A 114 -5.56 -1.80 -9.18
N THR A 115 -6.13 -1.37 -10.32
CA THR A 115 -7.39 -1.92 -10.86
C THR A 115 -7.24 -3.37 -11.26
N GLU A 116 -6.13 -3.76 -11.90
CA GLU A 116 -5.84 -5.16 -12.26
C GLU A 116 -5.69 -6.08 -11.03
N LEU A 117 -5.23 -5.53 -9.90
CA LEU A 117 -5.09 -6.26 -8.64
C LEU A 117 -6.41 -6.37 -7.88
N ALA A 118 -7.37 -5.49 -8.14
CA ALA A 118 -8.72 -5.59 -7.60
C ALA A 118 -9.48 -6.72 -8.30
N GLU A 119 -10.06 -7.65 -7.55
CA GLU A 119 -10.89 -8.72 -8.11
C GLU A 119 -12.22 -8.17 -8.65
N LYS A 120 -12.77 -7.16 -7.97
CA LYS A 120 -14.07 -6.57 -8.27
C LYS A 120 -14.05 -5.06 -7.98
N ALA A 121 -14.87 -4.33 -8.73
CA ALA A 121 -15.20 -2.95 -8.40
C ALA A 121 -16.00 -2.90 -7.09
N GLU A 122 -15.48 -2.18 -6.11
CA GLU A 122 -16.16 -1.89 -4.84
C GLU A 122 -16.75 -0.48 -4.84
N SER A 123 -17.72 -0.24 -3.97
CA SER A 123 -18.25 1.10 -3.74
C SER A 123 -17.36 1.85 -2.75
N ALA A 124 -16.85 3.01 -3.13
CA ALA A 124 -16.04 3.83 -2.25
C ALA A 124 -16.90 4.42 -1.10
N SER A 125 -16.41 4.33 0.13
CA SER A 125 -16.98 5.01 1.31
C SER A 125 -15.87 5.81 2.00
N PRO A 126 -16.14 7.05 2.45
CA PRO A 126 -15.16 7.82 3.20
C PRO A 126 -14.89 7.18 4.57
N GLY A 127 -13.65 7.27 5.04
CA GLY A 127 -13.23 6.82 6.37
C GLY A 127 -12.99 5.30 6.50
N PRO A 128 -12.98 4.77 7.73
CA PRO A 128 -12.76 3.35 8.01
C PRO A 128 -13.83 2.44 7.41
N VAL A 129 -13.41 1.35 6.77
CA VAL A 129 -14.31 0.34 6.21
C VAL A 129 -13.91 -1.05 6.70
N SER A 130 -14.79 -1.69 7.48
CA SER A 130 -14.58 -3.06 7.95
C SER A 130 -14.83 -4.05 6.80
N LEU A 131 -13.80 -4.80 6.42
CA LEU A 131 -13.87 -5.93 5.49
C LEU A 131 -14.26 -7.25 6.18
N GLY A 132 -14.43 -7.24 7.50
CA GLY A 132 -14.86 -8.41 8.28
C GLY A 132 -13.82 -8.85 9.30
N GLN A 133 -13.61 -10.16 9.40
CA GLN A 133 -12.59 -10.80 10.22
C GLN A 133 -11.50 -11.38 9.30
N MET A 134 -10.27 -11.40 9.80
CA MET A 134 -9.13 -12.02 9.14
C MET A 134 -9.44 -13.50 8.91
N SER A 135 -9.53 -13.89 7.67
CA SER A 135 -9.73 -15.25 7.23
C SER A 135 -8.40 -15.93 6.93
N GLN A 136 -8.44 -17.20 6.55
CA GLN A 136 -7.26 -17.88 6.02
C GLN A 136 -6.94 -17.44 4.58
N ASP A 137 -7.85 -16.73 3.89
CA ASP A 137 -7.66 -16.25 2.53
C ASP A 137 -7.30 -14.77 2.50
N ILE A 138 -6.07 -14.48 2.94
CA ILE A 138 -5.53 -13.12 2.90
C ILE A 138 -5.47 -12.55 1.48
N LYS A 139 -5.40 -13.40 0.45
CA LYS A 139 -5.36 -12.94 -0.93
C LYS A 139 -6.68 -12.26 -1.29
N ALA A 140 -7.80 -12.89 -0.97
CA ALA A 140 -9.13 -12.31 -1.21
C ALA A 140 -9.30 -10.97 -0.47
N GLU A 141 -8.81 -10.86 0.77
CA GLU A 141 -8.85 -9.62 1.55
C GLU A 141 -8.04 -8.49 0.92
N LEU A 142 -6.84 -8.81 0.42
CA LEU A 142 -5.99 -7.85 -0.29
C LEU A 142 -6.63 -7.36 -1.59
N GLN A 143 -7.26 -8.27 -2.35
CA GLN A 143 -7.97 -7.93 -3.59
C GLN A 143 -9.22 -7.08 -3.32
N CYS A 144 -9.96 -7.37 -2.26
CA CYS A 144 -11.10 -6.57 -1.82
C CYS A 144 -10.64 -5.17 -1.38
N ALA A 145 -9.60 -5.08 -0.55
CA ALA A 145 -9.02 -3.79 -0.15
C ALA A 145 -8.57 -2.97 -1.37
N ALA A 146 -7.91 -3.60 -2.35
CA ALA A 146 -7.51 -2.96 -3.60
C ALA A 146 -8.70 -2.35 -4.35
N GLY A 147 -9.84 -3.04 -4.38
CA GLY A 147 -11.09 -2.53 -4.95
C GLY A 147 -11.58 -1.25 -4.29
N PHE A 148 -11.59 -1.19 -2.95
CA PHE A 148 -11.94 0.01 -2.20
C PHE A 148 -10.99 1.17 -2.49
N TYR A 149 -9.67 0.93 -2.47
CA TYR A 149 -8.68 1.97 -2.80
C TYR A 149 -8.85 2.49 -4.22
N CYS A 150 -9.06 1.61 -5.20
CA CYS A 150 -9.28 1.99 -6.59
C CYS A 150 -10.50 2.92 -6.74
N ALA A 151 -11.63 2.52 -6.16
CA ALA A 151 -12.86 3.31 -6.21
C ALA A 151 -12.68 4.66 -5.50
N ALA A 152 -11.98 4.69 -4.37
CA ALA A 152 -11.73 5.87 -3.57
C ALA A 152 -10.78 6.86 -4.24
N PHE A 153 -9.67 6.40 -4.83
CA PHE A 153 -8.76 7.25 -5.61
C PHE A 153 -9.44 7.83 -6.86
N THR A 154 -10.35 7.08 -7.49
CA THR A 154 -11.13 7.53 -8.64
C THR A 154 -12.16 8.60 -8.23
N SER A 155 -12.77 8.43 -7.05
CA SER A 155 -13.82 9.32 -6.55
C SER A 155 -13.27 10.51 -5.74
N GLY A 156 -11.96 10.58 -5.51
CA GLY A 156 -11.33 11.65 -4.74
C GLY A 156 -11.69 11.63 -3.25
N ILE A 157 -12.07 10.47 -2.70
CA ILE A 157 -12.41 10.33 -1.28
C ILE A 157 -11.41 9.43 -0.57
N GLN A 158 -11.13 9.71 0.68
CA GLN A 158 -10.18 8.92 1.47
C GLN A 158 -10.88 7.75 2.16
N THR A 159 -10.35 6.55 2.01
CA THR A 159 -10.90 5.32 2.59
C THR A 159 -9.82 4.53 3.33
N PHE A 160 -10.20 3.80 4.38
CA PHE A 160 -9.28 2.99 5.19
C PHE A 160 -9.85 1.58 5.42
N PRO A 161 -9.72 0.66 4.45
CA PRO A 161 -10.15 -0.73 4.58
C PRO A 161 -9.33 -1.47 5.64
N TYR A 162 -10.00 -2.21 6.52
CA TYR A 162 -9.38 -2.99 7.58
C TYR A 162 -10.12 -4.30 7.85
N VAL A 163 -9.41 -5.27 8.44
CA VAL A 163 -9.97 -6.54 8.94
C VAL A 163 -9.73 -6.64 10.45
N ARG A 164 -10.64 -7.32 11.15
CA ARG A 164 -10.48 -7.60 12.58
C ARG A 164 -9.76 -8.93 12.78
N GLU A 165 -8.90 -9.03 13.78
CA GLU A 165 -8.32 -10.32 14.17
C GLU A 165 -9.43 -11.28 14.64
N VAL A 166 -9.27 -12.58 14.37
CA VAL A 166 -10.19 -13.62 14.88
C VAL A 166 -9.97 -13.76 16.39
N GLU A 167 -11.05 -13.83 17.16
CA GLU A 167 -11.01 -14.05 18.61
C GLU A 167 -10.50 -15.44 19.00
#